data_AF-G2TIJ0-F1
#
_entry.id   AF-G2TIJ0-F1
#
_cell.length_a   1.000
_cell.length_b   1.000
_cell.length_c   1.000
_cell.angle_alpha   90.00
_cell.angle_beta   90.00
_cell.angle_gamma   90.00
#
_symmetry.space_group_name_H-M   'P 1'
#
loop_
_entity.id
_entity.type
_entity.pdbx_description
1 polymer ?
#
loop_
_entity_poly.entity_id
_entity_poly.type
_entity_poly.pdbx_seq_one_letter_code
_entity_poly.pdbx_strand_id
1 'polypeptide(L)'
;MSNTLFEELNIVQNKYLSLLKEIGKVPTEDISLSMIDSVNVFWYENRNIVRLVFDYLFKARDTYCFSAATIFDVDDRGQDSFFLLGEYHVFDDPIPSYLNTVNGISDKIYLKKMKSIISDTIKDNIRILEEMGNHLFILPLRYSSVIVNRHAKELNEIAEYLFCNLFTNISNIEEYRSKVVTTDDLVQHFDKHNSAFILLFEGDNPSESWENRIEKFKEENDYLDKKMLSNGDLFFMAVYGNLRQALALFDMADTFGVIPFIRSFIPLHYYILLVSTLESNLKSKSDITEVKNSLWKTKVSYFLYREFRKREFNYSLDELIQKARDIDFENEIFNDLDYPNDNQEISETIDIVNKFLDKFV
;
A
#
# COMPACT_ATOMS: atom_id res chain seq x y z
N MET A 1 11.58 1.02 -32.65
CA MET A 1 10.26 0.40 -32.88
C MET A 1 9.35 0.94 -31.80
N SER A 2 8.21 1.56 -32.14
CA SER A 2 7.27 1.98 -31.10
C SER A 2 6.56 0.73 -30.57
N ASN A 3 6.43 0.66 -29.25
CA ASN A 3 5.72 -0.43 -28.60
C ASN A 3 4.23 -0.05 -28.58
N THR A 4 3.43 -0.68 -29.44
CA THR A 4 1.99 -0.39 -29.58
C THR A 4 1.25 -0.44 -28.25
N LEU A 5 1.62 -1.35 -27.34
CA LEU A 5 0.99 -1.46 -26.03
C LEU A 5 1.35 -0.28 -25.11
N PHE A 6 2.56 0.26 -25.23
CA PHE A 6 2.97 1.48 -24.52
C PHE A 6 2.22 2.71 -25.04
N GLU A 7 1.99 2.80 -26.36
CA GLU A 7 1.17 3.86 -26.95
C GLU A 7 -0.28 3.78 -26.48
N GLU A 8 -0.88 2.59 -26.45
CA GLU A 8 -2.23 2.37 -25.91
C GLU A 8 -2.31 2.72 -24.42
N LEU A 9 -1.31 2.34 -23.61
CA LEU A 9 -1.23 2.75 -22.21
C LEU A 9 -1.25 4.28 -22.07
N ASN A 10 -0.45 5.00 -22.87
CA ASN A 10 -0.45 6.46 -22.85
C ASN A 10 -1.79 7.07 -23.29
N ILE A 11 -2.49 6.46 -24.25
CA ILE A 11 -3.83 6.88 -24.63
C ILE A 11 -4.79 6.72 -23.44
N VAL A 12 -4.71 5.61 -22.70
CA VAL A 12 -5.51 5.38 -21.49
C VAL A 12 -5.18 6.42 -20.41
N GLN A 13 -3.90 6.69 -20.13
CA GLN A 13 -3.50 7.71 -19.14
C GLN A 13 -4.05 9.10 -19.50
N ASN A 14 -3.99 9.51 -20.77
CA ASN A 14 -4.51 10.80 -21.23
C ASN A 14 -6.04 10.90 -21.16
N LYS A 15 -6.76 9.82 -21.47
CA LYS A 15 -8.21 9.76 -21.28
C LYS A 15 -8.57 9.84 -19.79
N TYR A 16 -7.78 9.18 -18.94
CA TYR A 16 -7.98 9.23 -17.49
C TYR A 16 -7.76 10.65 -16.94
N LEU A 17 -6.68 11.32 -17.36
CA LEU A 17 -6.43 12.73 -17.04
C LEU A 17 -7.61 13.63 -17.43
N SER A 18 -8.18 13.39 -18.60
CA SER A 18 -9.34 14.17 -19.09
C SER A 18 -10.55 13.98 -18.19
N LEU A 19 -10.87 12.74 -17.81
CA LEU A 19 -11.94 12.42 -16.87
C LEU A 19 -11.71 13.07 -15.49
N LEU A 20 -10.51 12.94 -14.94
CA LEU A 20 -10.18 13.53 -13.64
C LEU A 20 -10.31 15.06 -13.66
N LYS A 21 -9.86 15.73 -14.74
CA LYS A 21 -10.04 17.18 -14.91
C LYS A 21 -11.50 17.60 -15.03
N GLU A 22 -12.38 16.76 -15.58
CA GLU A 22 -13.82 17.04 -15.60
C GLU A 22 -14.41 16.99 -14.20
N ILE A 23 -14.09 15.94 -13.43
CA ILE A 23 -14.55 15.80 -12.05
C ILE A 23 -13.94 16.90 -11.16
N GLY A 24 -12.65 17.19 -11.32
CA GLY A 24 -11.92 18.19 -10.52
C GLY A 24 -12.36 19.64 -10.70
N LYS A 25 -13.16 19.95 -11.74
CA LYS A 25 -13.82 21.26 -11.91
C LYS A 25 -15.03 21.44 -11.00
N VAL A 26 -15.58 20.35 -10.48
CA VAL A 26 -16.77 20.37 -9.62
C VAL A 26 -16.35 20.71 -8.19
N PRO A 27 -17.04 21.64 -7.51
CA PRO A 27 -16.78 21.90 -6.10
C PRO A 27 -16.92 20.62 -5.26
N THR A 28 -16.06 20.43 -4.27
CA THR A 28 -16.01 19.21 -3.43
C THR A 28 -17.36 18.81 -2.82
N GLU A 29 -18.18 19.80 -2.42
CA GLU A 29 -19.51 19.54 -1.83
C GLU A 29 -20.48 18.91 -2.84
N ASP A 30 -20.32 19.27 -4.13
CA ASP A 30 -21.19 18.90 -5.24
C ASP A 30 -20.74 17.63 -5.98
N ILE A 31 -19.55 17.09 -5.66
CA ILE A 31 -19.10 15.80 -6.21
C ILE A 31 -20.13 14.73 -5.83
N SER A 32 -20.78 14.15 -6.84
CA SER A 32 -21.78 13.09 -6.66
C SER A 32 -21.13 11.72 -6.64
N LEU A 33 -21.82 10.72 -6.07
CA LEU A 33 -21.37 9.33 -6.13
C LEU A 33 -21.27 8.82 -7.57
N SER A 34 -22.15 9.29 -8.47
CA SER A 34 -22.09 8.93 -9.89
C SER A 34 -20.87 9.48 -10.61
N MET A 35 -20.37 10.66 -10.20
CA MET A 35 -19.11 11.20 -10.73
C MET A 35 -17.94 10.34 -10.29
N ILE A 36 -17.92 9.91 -9.03
CA ILE A 36 -16.86 9.01 -8.54
C ILE A 36 -16.99 7.65 -9.24
N ASP A 37 -18.20 7.13 -9.45
CA ASP A 37 -18.44 5.85 -10.13
C ASP A 37 -18.01 5.86 -11.61
N SER A 38 -17.97 7.03 -12.25
CA SER A 38 -17.41 7.15 -13.60
C SER A 38 -15.93 6.73 -13.68
N VAL A 39 -15.17 6.86 -12.58
CA VAL A 39 -13.79 6.35 -12.47
C VAL A 39 -13.76 4.82 -12.46
N ASN A 40 -14.69 4.18 -11.74
CA ASN A 40 -14.84 2.71 -11.78
C ASN A 40 -15.20 2.23 -13.18
N VAL A 41 -16.17 2.88 -13.83
CA VAL A 41 -16.59 2.54 -15.19
C VAL A 41 -15.41 2.68 -16.15
N PHE A 42 -14.67 3.79 -16.08
CA PHE A 42 -13.49 4.02 -16.89
C PHE A 42 -12.46 2.89 -16.74
N TRP A 43 -12.12 2.54 -15.51
CA TRP A 43 -11.13 1.50 -15.26
C TRP A 43 -11.62 0.10 -15.62
N TYR A 44 -12.91 -0.17 -15.41
CA TYR A 44 -13.51 -1.41 -15.86
C TYR A 44 -13.46 -1.53 -17.38
N GLU A 45 -13.77 -0.48 -18.14
CA GLU A 45 -13.68 -0.48 -19.62
C GLU A 45 -12.24 -0.72 -20.10
N ASN A 46 -11.25 -0.16 -19.40
CA ASN A 46 -9.83 -0.25 -19.75
C ASN A 46 -9.09 -1.43 -19.09
N ARG A 47 -9.78 -2.29 -18.33
CA ARG A 47 -9.18 -3.42 -17.58
C ARG A 47 -8.31 -4.36 -18.43
N ASN A 48 -8.65 -4.52 -19.71
CA ASN A 48 -7.88 -5.36 -20.62
C ASN A 48 -6.50 -4.75 -20.92
N ILE A 49 -6.40 -3.42 -21.05
CA ILE A 49 -5.12 -2.74 -21.24
C ILE A 49 -4.25 -2.91 -20.00
N VAL A 50 -4.82 -2.72 -18.81
CA VAL A 50 -4.11 -2.95 -17.53
C VAL A 50 -3.52 -4.36 -17.52
N ARG A 51 -4.34 -5.39 -17.77
CA ARG A 51 -3.88 -6.78 -17.80
C ARG A 51 -2.80 -7.02 -18.87
N LEU A 52 -3.01 -6.55 -20.10
CA LEU A 52 -2.04 -6.74 -21.19
C LEU A 52 -0.69 -6.08 -20.87
N VAL A 53 -0.69 -4.91 -20.24
CA VAL A 53 0.53 -4.23 -19.80
C VAL A 53 1.34 -5.12 -18.86
N PHE A 54 0.72 -5.75 -17.86
CA PHE A 54 1.43 -6.69 -16.97
C PHE A 54 1.84 -7.99 -17.67
N ASP A 55 0.98 -8.54 -18.54
CA ASP A 55 1.23 -9.80 -19.24
C ASP A 55 2.34 -9.69 -20.31
N TYR A 56 2.62 -8.50 -20.84
CA TYR A 56 3.49 -8.34 -22.01
C TYR A 56 4.50 -7.19 -21.90
N LEU A 57 4.11 -6.02 -21.38
CA LEU A 57 5.01 -4.86 -21.31
C LEU A 57 5.93 -4.94 -20.10
N PHE A 58 5.36 -5.20 -18.92
CA PHE A 58 6.07 -5.27 -17.64
C PHE A 58 6.56 -6.68 -17.30
N LYS A 59 6.17 -7.68 -18.09
CA LYS A 59 6.53 -9.07 -17.85
C LYS A 59 8.05 -9.27 -17.73
N ALA A 60 8.45 -9.98 -16.67
CA ALA A 60 9.84 -10.30 -16.34
C ALA A 60 10.74 -9.08 -16.14
N ARG A 61 10.15 -7.91 -15.83
CA ARG A 61 10.85 -6.69 -15.46
C ARG A 61 10.40 -6.28 -14.08
N ASP A 62 11.34 -5.80 -13.28
CA ASP A 62 11.02 -5.30 -11.95
C ASP A 62 10.14 -4.05 -12.07
N THR A 63 8.91 -4.19 -11.60
CA THR A 63 7.90 -3.14 -11.62
C THR A 63 7.52 -2.84 -10.18
N TYR A 64 7.88 -1.64 -9.72
CA TYR A 64 7.57 -1.21 -8.38
C TYR A 64 6.24 -0.47 -8.35
N CYS A 65 5.43 -0.78 -7.34
CA CYS A 65 4.10 -0.22 -7.16
C CYS A 65 4.06 0.61 -5.87
N PHE A 66 3.91 1.92 -6.00
CA PHE A 66 3.66 2.82 -4.89
C PHE A 66 2.25 2.56 -4.37
N SER A 67 2.15 1.88 -3.23
CA SER A 67 0.87 1.48 -2.63
C SER A 67 0.90 1.67 -1.12
N ALA A 68 -0.18 1.27 -0.46
CA ALA A 68 -0.42 1.51 0.97
C ALA A 68 -0.36 2.98 1.41
N ALA A 69 -0.41 3.90 0.45
CA ALA A 69 -0.50 5.34 0.63
C ALA A 69 -1.76 5.86 -0.07
N THR A 70 -2.35 6.90 0.48
CA THR A 70 -3.51 7.57 -0.12
C THR A 70 -3.11 8.61 -1.16
N ILE A 71 -1.85 9.07 -1.11
CA ILE A 71 -1.32 10.20 -1.89
C ILE A 71 0.12 9.88 -2.27
N PHE A 72 0.47 10.20 -3.53
CA PHE A 72 1.84 10.42 -3.99
C PHE A 72 2.01 11.93 -4.20
N ASP A 73 2.96 12.53 -3.50
CA ASP A 73 3.17 13.98 -3.50
C ASP A 73 4.35 14.30 -4.42
N VAL A 74 4.06 14.89 -5.57
CA VAL A 74 5.07 15.23 -6.59
C VAL A 74 6.09 16.27 -6.10
N ASP A 75 5.77 17.03 -5.04
CA ASP A 75 6.69 18.00 -4.43
C ASP A 75 7.58 17.35 -3.35
N ASP A 76 7.21 16.17 -2.83
CA ASP A 76 8.01 15.43 -1.85
C ASP A 76 9.15 14.69 -2.54
N ARG A 77 10.27 15.40 -2.71
CA ARG A 77 11.53 14.88 -3.26
C ARG A 77 12.06 13.65 -2.52
N GLY A 78 11.62 13.39 -1.29
CA GLY A 78 11.94 12.14 -0.58
C GLY A 78 11.41 10.89 -1.29
N GLN A 79 10.35 11.04 -2.09
CA GLN A 79 9.74 9.98 -2.89
C GLN A 79 10.57 9.66 -4.14
N ASP A 80 11.56 10.48 -4.52
CA ASP A 80 12.41 10.24 -5.69
C ASP A 80 13.19 8.92 -5.58
N SER A 81 13.44 8.45 -4.35
CA SER A 81 14.02 7.13 -4.06
C SER A 81 13.25 5.96 -4.70
N PHE A 82 11.94 6.12 -4.92
CA PHE A 82 11.09 5.16 -5.59
C PHE A 82 11.57 4.86 -7.02
N PHE A 83 12.13 5.86 -7.71
CA PHE A 83 12.56 5.73 -9.10
C PHE A 83 13.99 5.21 -9.29
N LEU A 84 14.68 4.88 -8.19
CA LEU A 84 16.02 4.30 -8.23
C LEU A 84 15.98 2.77 -8.42
N LEU A 85 14.81 2.15 -8.27
CA LEU A 85 14.61 0.70 -8.33
C LEU A 85 13.59 0.35 -9.42
N GLY A 86 13.86 -0.68 -10.21
CA GLY A 86 12.95 -1.17 -11.23
C GLY A 86 13.00 -0.42 -12.54
N GLU A 87 12.39 -1.03 -13.55
CA GLU A 87 12.25 -0.44 -14.89
C GLU A 87 10.96 0.39 -15.02
N TYR A 88 9.91 -0.04 -14.33
CA TYR A 88 8.57 0.55 -14.43
C TYR A 88 8.02 0.87 -13.03
N HIS A 89 7.29 1.97 -12.98
CA HIS A 89 6.73 2.49 -11.74
C HIS A 89 5.24 2.75 -11.90
N VAL A 90 4.48 2.24 -10.95
CA VAL A 90 3.03 2.36 -10.93
C VAL A 90 2.59 3.00 -9.62
N PHE A 91 1.71 3.98 -9.68
CA PHE A 91 0.94 4.44 -8.54
C PHE A 91 -0.41 3.72 -8.55
N ASP A 92 -0.68 2.95 -7.50
CA ASP A 92 -1.93 2.20 -7.37
C ASP A 92 -3.08 3.14 -7.00
N ASP A 93 -3.95 3.41 -7.97
CA ASP A 93 -5.02 4.38 -7.85
C ASP A 93 -6.02 4.01 -6.74
N PRO A 94 -6.12 4.80 -5.66
CA PRO A 94 -7.00 4.48 -4.55
C PRO A 94 -8.47 4.87 -4.82
N ILE A 95 -8.76 5.71 -5.83
CA ILE A 95 -10.10 6.26 -6.08
C ILE A 95 -11.17 5.17 -6.24
N PRO A 96 -10.94 4.10 -7.03
CA PRO A 96 -11.94 3.04 -7.18
C PRO A 96 -12.35 2.37 -5.86
N SER A 97 -11.43 2.32 -4.89
CA SER A 97 -11.67 1.72 -3.58
C SER A 97 -12.50 2.62 -2.67
N TYR A 98 -12.50 3.93 -2.88
CA TYR A 98 -13.26 4.87 -2.05
C TYR A 98 -14.78 4.69 -2.22
N LEU A 99 -15.28 4.29 -3.38
CA LEU A 99 -16.72 4.02 -3.56
C LEU A 99 -17.23 2.91 -2.67
N ASN A 100 -16.45 1.84 -2.48
CA ASN A 100 -16.79 0.76 -1.55
C ASN A 100 -16.86 1.26 -0.10
N THR A 101 -16.10 2.30 0.22
CA THR A 101 -16.11 2.94 1.54
C THR A 101 -17.28 3.90 1.69
N VAL A 102 -17.63 4.63 0.62
CA VAL A 102 -18.66 5.67 0.65
C VAL A 102 -20.07 5.08 0.56
N ASN A 103 -20.24 3.97 -0.16
CA ASN A 103 -21.51 3.24 -0.22
C ASN A 103 -21.83 2.63 1.15
N GLY A 104 -22.85 3.17 1.83
CA GLY A 104 -23.32 2.68 3.13
C GLY A 104 -23.01 3.60 4.30
N ILE A 105 -22.30 4.72 4.09
CA ILE A 105 -22.14 5.76 5.12
C ILE A 105 -23.45 6.53 5.29
N SER A 106 -24.04 6.46 6.48
CA SER A 106 -25.17 7.32 6.88
C SER A 106 -24.71 8.63 7.56
N ASP A 107 -23.48 8.68 8.05
CA ASP A 107 -22.89 9.86 8.70
C ASP A 107 -22.49 10.93 7.67
N LYS A 108 -23.18 12.07 7.71
CA LYS A 108 -22.93 13.22 6.82
C LYS A 108 -21.56 13.87 7.03
N ILE A 109 -21.02 13.87 8.25
CA ILE A 109 -19.72 14.46 8.56
C ILE A 109 -18.63 13.59 7.94
N TYR A 110 -18.70 12.28 8.17
CA TYR A 110 -17.76 11.32 7.59
C TYR A 110 -17.84 11.32 6.06
N LEU A 111 -19.05 11.37 5.49
CA LEU A 111 -19.25 11.51 4.04
C LEU A 111 -18.57 12.76 3.48
N LYS A 112 -18.71 13.92 4.15
CA LYS A 112 -18.07 15.17 3.72
C LYS A 112 -16.54 15.07 3.76
N LYS A 113 -15.98 14.47 4.82
CA LYS A 113 -14.52 14.20 4.89
C LYS A 113 -14.06 13.29 3.76
N MET A 114 -14.77 12.20 3.50
CA MET A 114 -14.45 11.28 2.40
C MET A 114 -14.49 11.98 1.04
N LYS A 115 -15.48 12.84 0.78
CA LYS A 115 -15.51 13.66 -0.44
C LYS A 115 -14.29 14.58 -0.57
N SER A 116 -13.83 15.17 0.54
CA SER A 116 -12.59 15.96 0.54
C SER A 116 -11.38 15.12 0.16
N ILE A 117 -11.20 13.96 0.80
CA ILE A 117 -10.09 13.03 0.50
C ILE A 117 -10.10 12.63 -0.97
N ILE A 118 -11.28 12.30 -1.51
CA ILE A 118 -11.44 11.97 -2.93
C ILE A 118 -11.07 13.17 -3.81
N SER A 119 -11.57 14.36 -3.47
CA SER A 119 -11.28 15.58 -4.21
C SER A 119 -9.80 15.93 -4.22
N ASP A 120 -9.09 15.70 -3.13
CA ASP A 120 -7.66 15.95 -3.02
C ASP A 120 -6.86 14.89 -3.79
N THR A 121 -7.24 13.61 -3.66
CA THR A 121 -6.67 12.51 -4.46
C THR A 121 -6.81 12.76 -5.97
N ILE A 122 -7.96 13.29 -6.42
CA ILE A 122 -8.16 13.65 -7.83
C ILE A 122 -7.17 14.73 -8.28
N LYS A 123 -6.93 15.76 -7.45
CA LYS A 123 -5.95 16.82 -7.78
C LYS A 123 -4.54 16.26 -7.84
N ASP A 124 -4.17 15.40 -6.90
CA ASP A 124 -2.85 14.77 -6.87
C ASP A 124 -2.64 13.87 -8.10
N ASN A 125 -3.63 13.04 -8.45
CA ASN A 125 -3.58 12.20 -9.65
C ASN A 125 -3.48 13.03 -10.94
N ILE A 126 -4.15 14.19 -11.02
CA ILE A 126 -3.99 15.13 -12.15
C ILE A 126 -2.53 15.61 -12.23
N ARG A 127 -1.94 16.05 -11.12
CA ARG A 127 -0.54 16.51 -11.08
C ARG A 127 0.42 15.41 -11.49
N ILE A 128 0.26 14.19 -10.99
CA ILE A 128 1.08 13.03 -11.38
C ILE A 128 1.04 12.84 -12.90
N LEU A 129 -0.15 12.83 -13.50
CA LEU A 129 -0.34 12.62 -14.94
C LEU A 129 0.21 13.77 -15.80
N GLU A 130 0.28 14.99 -15.26
CA GLU A 130 0.80 16.17 -15.97
C GLU A 130 2.32 16.36 -15.81
N GLU A 131 2.85 16.10 -14.61
CA GLU A 131 4.21 16.46 -14.21
C GLU A 131 5.17 15.27 -14.29
N MET A 132 4.72 14.04 -14.03
CA MET A 132 5.59 12.85 -13.97
C MET A 132 5.71 12.14 -15.33
N GLY A 133 4.91 12.50 -16.32
CA GLY A 133 4.95 11.94 -17.67
C GLY A 133 4.98 10.40 -17.68
N ASN A 134 5.97 9.82 -18.36
CA ASN A 134 6.14 8.36 -18.45
C ASN A 134 6.97 7.76 -17.30
N HIS A 135 7.37 8.56 -16.30
CA HIS A 135 8.10 8.06 -15.13
C HIS A 135 7.18 7.31 -14.17
N LEU A 136 5.89 7.67 -14.11
CA LEU A 136 4.92 7.08 -13.19
C LEU A 136 3.56 6.88 -13.88
N PHE A 137 3.09 5.63 -13.95
CA PHE A 137 1.76 5.31 -14.47
C PHE A 137 0.75 5.20 -13.33
N ILE A 138 -0.44 5.79 -13.49
CA ILE A 138 -1.55 5.55 -12.55
C ILE A 138 -2.35 4.36 -13.05
N LEU A 139 -2.43 3.29 -12.25
CA LEU A 139 -3.22 2.09 -12.57
C LEU A 139 -3.97 1.60 -11.31
N PRO A 140 -5.22 1.13 -11.44
CA PRO A 140 -6.06 0.75 -10.30
C PRO A 140 -5.81 -0.72 -9.92
N LEU A 141 -4.61 -1.07 -9.47
CA LEU A 141 -4.19 -2.46 -9.35
C LEU A 141 -5.02 -3.23 -8.33
N ARG A 142 -5.26 -2.70 -7.13
CA ARG A 142 -6.11 -3.39 -6.13
C ARG A 142 -7.54 -3.62 -6.64
N TYR A 143 -8.10 -2.63 -7.32
CA TYR A 143 -9.42 -2.74 -7.94
C TYR A 143 -9.44 -3.77 -9.08
N SER A 144 -8.40 -3.75 -9.92
CA SER A 144 -8.26 -4.67 -11.05
C SER A 144 -8.08 -6.12 -10.58
N SER A 145 -7.31 -6.33 -9.51
CA SER A 145 -7.09 -7.65 -8.91
C SER A 145 -8.42 -8.30 -8.50
N VAL A 146 -9.27 -7.53 -7.81
CA VAL A 146 -10.61 -7.96 -7.42
C VAL A 146 -11.46 -8.34 -8.64
N ILE A 147 -11.41 -7.56 -9.73
CA ILE A 147 -12.17 -7.86 -10.95
C ILE A 147 -11.65 -9.12 -11.64
N VAL A 148 -10.33 -9.27 -11.74
CA VAL A 148 -9.68 -10.37 -12.47
C VAL A 148 -9.93 -11.70 -11.74
N ASN A 149 -9.66 -11.73 -10.44
CA ASN A 149 -9.70 -12.95 -9.65
C ASN A 149 -11.11 -13.23 -9.06
N ARG A 150 -12.02 -12.23 -9.05
CA ARG A 150 -13.41 -12.33 -8.57
C ARG A 150 -13.58 -12.84 -7.13
N HIS A 151 -12.63 -12.53 -6.26
CA HIS A 151 -12.49 -13.16 -4.95
C HIS A 151 -12.60 -12.19 -3.76
N ALA A 152 -13.24 -11.03 -3.95
CA ALA A 152 -13.36 -10.02 -2.90
C ALA A 152 -14.06 -10.54 -1.63
N LYS A 153 -14.97 -11.51 -1.76
CA LYS A 153 -15.65 -12.11 -0.62
C LYS A 153 -14.68 -12.97 0.19
N GLU A 154 -13.88 -13.76 -0.51
CA GLU A 154 -12.85 -14.64 0.03
C GLU A 154 -11.78 -13.84 0.78
N LEU A 155 -11.32 -12.68 0.26
CA LEU A 155 -10.37 -11.83 0.98
C LEU A 155 -10.93 -11.30 2.31
N ASN A 156 -12.22 -10.95 2.36
CA ASN A 156 -12.84 -10.52 3.62
C ASN A 156 -12.95 -11.69 4.60
N GLU A 157 -13.37 -12.87 4.14
CA GLU A 157 -13.43 -14.07 4.98
C GLU A 157 -12.04 -14.45 5.55
N ILE A 158 -10.99 -14.33 4.74
CA ILE A 158 -9.60 -14.54 5.19
C ILE A 158 -9.20 -13.49 6.22
N ALA A 159 -9.52 -12.20 6.00
CA ALA A 159 -9.22 -11.14 6.95
C ALA A 159 -9.92 -11.35 8.29
N GLU A 160 -11.19 -11.74 8.27
CA GLU A 160 -11.97 -12.06 9.48
C GLU A 160 -11.37 -13.24 10.23
N TYR A 161 -10.98 -14.29 9.50
CA TYR A 161 -10.33 -15.46 10.06
C TYR A 161 -8.98 -15.11 10.72
N LEU A 162 -8.12 -14.36 10.02
CA LEU A 162 -6.83 -13.91 10.56
C LEU A 162 -7.01 -13.05 11.81
N PHE A 163 -7.99 -12.16 11.81
CA PHE A 163 -8.28 -11.33 12.97
C PHE A 163 -8.81 -12.15 14.16
N CYS A 164 -9.76 -13.07 13.94
CA CYS A 164 -10.30 -13.91 15.02
C CYS A 164 -9.24 -14.84 15.62
N ASN A 165 -8.29 -15.32 14.81
CA ASN A 165 -7.17 -16.14 15.27
C ASN A 165 -6.20 -15.41 16.21
N LEU A 166 -6.31 -14.09 16.35
CA LEU A 166 -5.58 -13.35 17.39
C LEU A 166 -6.09 -13.70 18.79
N PHE A 167 -7.27 -14.30 18.93
CA PHE A 167 -7.96 -14.52 20.19
C PHE A 167 -8.13 -16.01 20.49
N THR A 168 -8.22 -16.35 21.77
CA THR A 168 -8.30 -17.76 22.22
C THR A 168 -9.72 -18.35 22.16
N ASN A 169 -10.75 -17.51 22.18
CA ASN A 169 -12.16 -17.91 22.35
C ASN A 169 -13.13 -16.95 21.64
N ILE A 170 -12.73 -16.49 20.45
CA ILE A 170 -13.53 -15.67 19.53
C ILE A 170 -13.50 -16.34 18.16
N SER A 171 -14.67 -16.66 17.63
CA SER A 171 -14.81 -17.46 16.41
C SER A 171 -15.21 -16.63 15.19
N ASN A 172 -15.76 -15.43 15.40
CA ASN A 172 -16.21 -14.52 14.36
C ASN A 172 -16.29 -13.07 14.86
N ILE A 173 -16.52 -12.13 13.93
CA ILE A 173 -16.56 -10.68 14.23
C ILE A 173 -17.73 -10.28 15.13
N GLU A 174 -18.89 -10.93 15.05
CA GLU A 174 -20.04 -10.63 15.91
C GLU A 174 -19.74 -11.01 17.37
N GLU A 175 -19.12 -12.17 17.57
CA GLU A 175 -18.63 -12.61 18.87
C GLU A 175 -17.56 -11.66 19.42
N TYR A 176 -16.64 -11.18 18.58
CA TYR A 176 -15.68 -10.15 18.97
C TYR A 176 -16.37 -8.89 19.49
N ARG A 177 -17.29 -8.32 18.71
CA ARG A 177 -17.95 -7.06 19.06
C ARG A 177 -18.78 -7.14 20.33
N SER A 178 -19.32 -8.32 20.65
CA SER A 178 -20.10 -8.53 21.87
C SER A 178 -19.23 -8.77 23.11
N LYS A 179 -18.07 -9.41 22.97
CA LYS A 179 -17.19 -9.76 24.10
C LYS A 179 -16.10 -8.74 24.39
N VAL A 180 -15.60 -8.03 23.38
CA VAL A 180 -14.44 -7.15 23.50
C VAL A 180 -14.87 -5.70 23.36
N VAL A 181 -15.22 -5.07 24.49
CA VAL A 181 -15.67 -3.67 24.53
C VAL A 181 -14.60 -2.78 25.19
N THR A 182 -14.04 -3.25 26.30
CA THR A 182 -13.01 -2.56 27.08
C THR A 182 -11.61 -3.12 26.81
N THR A 183 -10.58 -2.45 27.34
CA THR A 183 -9.21 -2.99 27.25
C THR A 183 -9.05 -4.25 28.11
N ASP A 184 -9.71 -4.33 29.28
CA ASP A 184 -9.69 -5.52 30.11
C ASP A 184 -10.26 -6.74 29.36
N ASP A 185 -11.36 -6.55 28.63
CA ASP A 185 -11.94 -7.60 27.79
C ASP A 185 -10.95 -8.04 26.69
N LEU A 186 -10.29 -7.07 26.03
CA LEU A 186 -9.26 -7.35 25.03
C LEU A 186 -8.18 -8.24 25.63
N VAL A 187 -7.59 -7.85 26.77
CA VAL A 187 -6.52 -8.60 27.44
C VAL A 187 -6.98 -9.99 27.89
N GLN A 188 -8.23 -10.12 28.35
CA GLN A 188 -8.80 -11.40 28.77
C GLN A 188 -8.91 -12.41 27.61
N HIS A 189 -9.26 -11.93 26.42
CA HIS A 189 -9.55 -12.77 25.26
C HIS A 189 -8.35 -12.97 24.29
N PHE A 190 -7.37 -12.06 24.32
CA PHE A 190 -6.19 -12.07 23.44
C PHE A 190 -5.31 -13.32 23.68
N ASP A 191 -4.89 -13.98 22.61
CA ASP A 191 -3.77 -14.90 22.67
C ASP A 191 -2.45 -14.15 22.99
N LYS A 192 -1.80 -14.56 24.09
CA LYS A 192 -0.56 -13.94 24.56
C LYS A 192 0.59 -14.07 23.57
N HIS A 193 0.67 -15.17 22.82
CA HIS A 193 1.73 -15.36 21.83
C HIS A 193 1.56 -14.40 20.65
N ASN A 194 0.33 -14.14 20.22
CA ASN A 194 0.04 -13.23 19.11
C ASN A 194 0.23 -11.75 19.49
N SER A 195 -0.01 -11.40 20.76
CA SER A 195 0.00 -10.02 21.24
C SER A 195 1.30 -9.24 20.98
N ALA A 196 2.45 -9.92 20.98
CA ALA A 196 3.77 -9.30 20.80
C ALA A 196 4.02 -8.82 19.37
N PHE A 197 3.28 -9.33 18.39
CA PHE A 197 3.46 -9.02 16.96
C PHE A 197 2.45 -7.99 16.45
N ILE A 198 1.53 -7.52 17.28
CA ILE A 198 0.51 -6.55 16.86
C ILE A 198 1.01 -5.15 17.19
N LEU A 199 0.98 -4.26 16.21
CA LEU A 199 1.28 -2.83 16.34
C LEU A 199 0.06 -2.01 15.92
N LEU A 200 -0.22 -0.93 16.62
CA LEU A 200 -1.39 -0.09 16.39
C LEU A 200 -1.08 1.19 15.59
N PHE A 201 0.09 1.78 15.81
CA PHE A 201 0.51 3.06 15.20
C PHE A 201 2.04 3.14 15.07
N GLU A 202 2.53 4.14 14.33
CA GLU A 202 3.97 4.34 14.13
C GLU A 202 4.67 4.63 15.46
N GLY A 203 5.68 3.84 15.82
CA GLY A 203 6.37 3.98 17.12
C GLY A 203 5.66 3.32 18.30
N ASP A 204 4.62 2.52 18.05
CA ASP A 204 4.00 1.67 19.06
C ASP A 204 5.02 0.68 19.66
N ASN A 205 4.94 0.48 20.97
CA ASN A 205 5.85 -0.39 21.72
C ASN A 205 5.06 -1.56 22.32
N PRO A 206 5.24 -2.80 21.81
CA PRO A 206 4.56 -3.99 22.33
C PRO A 206 4.80 -4.27 23.82
N SER A 207 5.83 -3.68 24.43
CA SER A 207 6.14 -3.83 25.86
C SER A 207 5.26 -2.96 26.77
N GLU A 208 4.54 -1.98 26.21
CA GLU A 208 3.61 -1.14 26.97
C GLU A 208 2.26 -1.83 27.19
N SER A 209 1.54 -1.44 28.24
CA SER A 209 0.18 -1.92 28.51
C SER A 209 -0.78 -1.57 27.37
N TRP A 210 -1.75 -2.45 27.09
CA TRP A 210 -2.77 -2.21 26.07
C TRP A 210 -3.58 -0.94 26.32
N GLU A 211 -3.80 -0.53 27.56
CA GLU A 211 -4.48 0.73 27.91
C GLU A 211 -3.74 1.92 27.30
N ASN A 212 -2.44 2.03 27.60
CA ASN A 212 -1.57 3.10 27.09
C ASN A 212 -1.45 3.07 25.56
N ARG A 213 -1.35 1.88 24.96
CA ARG A 213 -1.23 1.74 23.51
C ARG A 213 -2.51 2.17 22.79
N ILE A 214 -3.68 1.81 23.32
CA ILE A 214 -4.97 2.26 22.78
C ILE A 214 -5.16 3.77 23.01
N GLU A 215 -4.71 4.32 24.13
CA GLU A 215 -4.76 5.76 24.39
C GLU A 215 -3.90 6.55 23.39
N LYS A 216 -2.65 6.15 23.18
CA LYS A 216 -1.79 6.75 22.15
C LYS A 216 -2.36 6.62 20.74
N PHE A 217 -2.93 5.46 20.39
CA PHE A 217 -3.63 5.29 19.12
C PHE A 217 -4.78 6.30 18.95
N LYS A 218 -5.53 6.59 20.02
CA LYS A 218 -6.59 7.63 20.00
C LYS A 218 -6.05 9.04 19.85
N GLU A 219 -4.88 9.33 20.41
CA GLU A 219 -4.22 10.63 20.29
C GLU A 219 -3.73 10.87 18.86
N GLU A 220 -3.12 9.86 18.24
CA GLU A 220 -2.68 9.87 16.83
C GLU A 220 -3.86 9.98 15.84
N ASN A 221 -5.05 9.53 16.24
CA ASN A 221 -6.26 9.49 15.39
C ASN A 221 -7.38 10.39 15.97
N ASP A 222 -7.05 11.63 16.31
CA ASP A 222 -7.94 12.59 16.96
C ASP A 222 -9.21 12.95 16.18
N TYR A 223 -9.24 12.64 14.88
CA TYR A 223 -10.36 12.82 13.98
C TYR A 223 -11.49 11.79 14.18
N LEU A 224 -11.24 10.69 14.90
CA LEU A 224 -12.25 9.70 15.29
C LEU A 224 -13.15 10.27 16.38
N ASP A 225 -14.46 10.01 16.29
CA ASP A 225 -15.39 10.45 17.34
C ASP A 225 -15.16 9.64 18.62
N LYS A 226 -14.41 10.24 19.53
CA LYS A 226 -13.98 9.67 20.82
C LYS A 226 -15.16 9.27 21.72
N LYS A 227 -16.38 9.71 21.44
CA LYS A 227 -17.58 9.39 22.24
C LYS A 227 -18.39 8.21 21.69
N MET A 228 -18.15 7.80 20.44
CA MET A 228 -18.92 6.73 19.80
C MET A 228 -18.21 5.38 19.78
N LEU A 229 -16.88 5.35 19.85
CA LEU A 229 -16.10 4.11 19.69
C LEU A 229 -15.61 3.56 21.03
N SER A 230 -15.84 2.28 21.26
CA SER A 230 -15.26 1.55 22.40
C SER A 230 -13.75 1.28 22.18
N ASN A 231 -13.04 0.85 23.22
CA ASN A 231 -11.62 0.45 23.07
C ASN A 231 -11.50 -0.77 22.14
N GLY A 232 -12.45 -1.70 22.21
CA GLY A 232 -12.55 -2.82 21.28
C GLY A 232 -12.77 -2.37 19.84
N ASP A 233 -13.59 -1.35 19.58
CA ASP A 233 -13.77 -0.84 18.22
C ASP A 233 -12.49 -0.21 17.66
N LEU A 234 -11.75 0.52 18.49
CA LEU A 234 -10.49 1.14 18.08
C LEU A 234 -9.42 0.10 17.77
N PHE A 235 -9.27 -0.92 18.61
CA PHE A 235 -8.39 -2.05 18.34
C PHE A 235 -8.79 -2.74 17.04
N PHE A 236 -10.09 -3.00 16.84
CA PHE A 236 -10.60 -3.61 15.61
C PHE A 236 -10.22 -2.78 14.40
N MET A 237 -10.48 -1.46 14.42
CA MET A 237 -10.13 -0.58 13.30
C MET A 237 -8.63 -0.58 12.98
N ALA A 238 -7.78 -0.50 14.01
CA ALA A 238 -6.33 -0.50 13.86
C ALA A 238 -5.84 -1.82 13.25
N VAL A 239 -6.27 -2.96 13.79
CA VAL A 239 -5.69 -4.27 13.43
C VAL A 239 -6.37 -4.86 12.19
N TYR A 240 -7.70 -4.91 12.17
CA TYR A 240 -8.46 -5.47 11.05
C TYR A 240 -8.25 -4.63 9.77
N GLY A 241 -8.18 -3.31 9.89
CA GLY A 241 -7.90 -2.41 8.78
C GLY A 241 -6.55 -2.70 8.12
N ASN A 242 -5.49 -2.82 8.93
CA ASN A 242 -4.16 -3.13 8.43
C ASN A 242 -4.04 -4.58 7.89
N LEU A 243 -4.72 -5.56 8.49
CA LEU A 243 -4.78 -6.93 7.95
C LEU A 243 -5.44 -6.97 6.56
N ARG A 244 -6.57 -6.27 6.38
CA ARG A 244 -7.23 -6.16 5.07
C ARG A 244 -6.34 -5.45 4.05
N GLN A 245 -5.64 -4.40 4.46
CA GLN A 245 -4.73 -3.70 3.57
C GLN A 245 -3.56 -4.60 3.13
N ALA A 246 -2.95 -5.35 4.07
CA ALA A 246 -1.89 -6.30 3.77
C ALA A 246 -2.36 -7.40 2.81
N LEU A 247 -3.57 -7.94 2.99
CA LEU A 247 -4.15 -8.94 2.09
C LEU A 247 -4.37 -8.38 0.68
N ALA A 248 -4.89 -7.16 0.57
CA ALA A 248 -5.08 -6.51 -0.72
C ALA A 248 -3.75 -6.21 -1.43
N LEU A 249 -2.70 -5.86 -0.67
CA LEU A 249 -1.35 -5.68 -1.22
C LEU A 249 -0.76 -7.00 -1.71
N PHE A 250 -0.93 -8.08 -0.94
CA PHE A 250 -0.47 -9.41 -1.33
C PHE A 250 -1.17 -9.89 -2.61
N ASP A 251 -2.49 -9.84 -2.66
CA ASP A 251 -3.27 -10.24 -3.83
C ASP A 251 -2.92 -9.41 -5.08
N MET A 252 -2.74 -8.09 -4.91
CA MET A 252 -2.27 -7.22 -5.99
C MET A 252 -0.86 -7.59 -6.47
N ALA A 253 0.08 -7.80 -5.55
CA ALA A 253 1.47 -8.15 -5.87
C ALA A 253 1.55 -9.49 -6.59
N ASP A 254 0.80 -10.49 -6.12
CA ASP A 254 0.71 -11.83 -6.73
C ASP A 254 0.08 -11.76 -8.13
N THR A 255 -1.04 -11.05 -8.28
CA THR A 255 -1.79 -10.98 -9.54
C THR A 255 -1.03 -10.28 -10.66
N PHE A 256 -0.29 -9.22 -10.34
CA PHE A 256 0.38 -8.37 -11.33
C PHE A 256 1.90 -8.55 -11.35
N GLY A 257 2.47 -9.38 -10.47
CA GLY A 257 3.92 -9.54 -10.35
C GLY A 257 4.65 -8.25 -9.98
N VAL A 258 4.00 -7.34 -9.25
CA VAL A 258 4.58 -6.06 -8.83
C VAL A 258 5.25 -6.17 -7.47
N ILE A 259 6.24 -5.32 -7.23
CA ILE A 259 6.92 -5.19 -5.94
C ILE A 259 6.29 -3.99 -5.20
N PRO A 260 5.61 -4.20 -4.07
CA PRO A 260 5.08 -3.09 -3.29
C PRO A 260 6.19 -2.18 -2.78
N PHE A 261 6.06 -0.88 -3.00
CA PHE A 261 6.84 0.17 -2.36
C PHE A 261 6.00 0.77 -1.23
N ILE A 262 6.38 0.49 0.01
CA ILE A 262 5.63 0.88 1.20
C ILE A 262 6.49 1.85 2.02
N ARG A 263 5.98 3.07 2.25
CA ARG A 263 6.74 4.13 2.95
C ARG A 263 6.55 4.19 4.46
N SER A 264 5.42 3.69 4.95
CA SER A 264 5.04 3.73 6.38
C SER A 264 5.31 2.39 7.04
N PHE A 265 5.79 2.39 8.29
CA PHE A 265 6.19 1.15 8.95
C PHE A 265 4.99 0.26 9.26
N ILE A 266 3.85 0.81 9.67
CA ILE A 266 2.69 -0.01 10.05
C ILE A 266 2.17 -0.87 8.89
N PRO A 267 1.85 -0.31 7.69
CA PRO A 267 1.45 -1.15 6.56
C PRO A 267 2.53 -2.18 6.16
N LEU A 268 3.82 -1.82 6.24
CA LEU A 268 4.93 -2.74 5.96
C LEU A 268 4.96 -3.88 6.97
N HIS A 269 4.81 -3.58 8.26
CA HIS A 269 4.79 -4.56 9.35
C HIS A 269 3.69 -5.60 9.16
N TYR A 270 2.47 -5.16 8.87
CA TYR A 270 1.36 -6.08 8.61
C TYR A 270 1.54 -6.88 7.31
N TYR A 271 2.15 -6.29 6.28
CA TYR A 271 2.51 -7.01 5.06
C TYR A 271 3.54 -8.12 5.34
N ILE A 272 4.61 -7.82 6.11
CA ILE A 272 5.60 -8.80 6.55
C ILE A 272 4.94 -9.90 7.39
N LEU A 273 4.09 -9.55 8.35
CA LEU A 273 3.39 -10.51 9.22
C LEU A 273 2.53 -11.48 8.39
N LEU A 274 1.78 -10.95 7.43
CA LEU A 274 0.94 -11.76 6.54
C LEU A 274 1.79 -12.71 5.70
N VAL A 275 2.81 -12.19 5.00
CA VAL A 275 3.65 -13.01 4.13
C VAL A 275 4.39 -14.10 4.92
N SER A 276 4.93 -13.76 6.09
CA SER A 276 5.59 -14.73 6.98
C SER A 276 4.63 -15.83 7.45
N THR A 277 3.38 -15.47 7.73
CA THR A 277 2.34 -16.44 8.09
C THR A 277 2.02 -17.35 6.92
N LEU A 278 1.89 -16.82 5.71
CA LEU A 278 1.64 -17.62 4.50
C LEU A 278 2.80 -18.57 4.23
N GLU A 279 4.05 -18.10 4.27
CA GLU A 279 5.25 -18.91 4.08
C GLU A 279 5.32 -20.10 5.04
N SER A 280 5.00 -19.89 6.32
CA SER A 280 4.99 -20.98 7.32
C SER A 280 3.95 -22.08 7.02
N ASN A 281 2.91 -21.75 6.24
CA ASN A 281 1.80 -22.64 5.90
C ASN A 281 1.88 -23.21 4.48
N LEU A 282 2.65 -22.60 3.58
CA LEU A 282 2.84 -23.07 2.20
C LEU A 282 3.83 -24.24 2.15
N LYS A 283 3.49 -25.27 1.35
CA LYS A 283 4.23 -26.56 1.31
C LYS A 283 5.19 -26.71 0.12
N SER A 284 5.10 -25.85 -0.90
CA SER A 284 5.89 -25.95 -2.16
C SER A 284 7.08 -24.99 -2.14
N LYS A 285 8.23 -25.40 -2.72
CA LYS A 285 9.45 -24.57 -2.75
C LYS A 285 9.44 -23.45 -3.81
N SER A 286 8.71 -23.63 -4.91
CA SER A 286 8.65 -22.66 -6.03
C SER A 286 7.90 -21.39 -5.63
N ASP A 287 6.72 -21.55 -5.05
CA ASP A 287 5.78 -20.45 -4.77
C ASP A 287 6.30 -19.58 -3.61
N ILE A 288 7.14 -20.16 -2.73
CA ILE A 288 7.84 -19.44 -1.67
C ILE A 288 8.93 -18.52 -2.23
N THR A 289 9.56 -18.84 -3.37
CA THR A 289 10.74 -18.08 -3.85
C THR A 289 10.37 -16.71 -4.40
N GLU A 290 9.31 -16.62 -5.20
CA GLU A 290 8.85 -15.35 -5.78
C GLU A 290 8.28 -14.41 -4.72
N VAL A 291 7.48 -14.93 -3.79
CA VAL A 291 6.94 -14.18 -2.66
C VAL A 291 8.07 -13.66 -1.75
N LYS A 292 9.07 -14.49 -1.43
CA LYS A 292 10.25 -14.07 -0.66
C LYS A 292 11.04 -12.97 -1.37
N ASN A 293 11.23 -13.10 -2.67
CA ASN A 293 11.94 -12.11 -3.47
C ASN A 293 11.21 -10.77 -3.44
N SER A 294 9.90 -10.76 -3.68
CA SER A 294 9.08 -9.54 -3.63
C SER A 294 9.13 -8.90 -2.24
N LEU A 295 8.95 -9.70 -1.17
CA LEU A 295 9.06 -9.23 0.21
C LEU A 295 10.44 -8.62 0.51
N TRP A 296 11.51 -9.27 0.07
CA TRP A 296 12.87 -8.78 0.25
C TRP A 296 13.06 -7.42 -0.42
N LYS A 297 12.65 -7.30 -1.68
CA LYS A 297 12.72 -6.04 -2.42
C LYS A 297 11.89 -4.93 -1.79
N THR A 298 10.70 -5.25 -1.29
CA THR A 298 9.85 -4.31 -0.51
C THR A 298 10.58 -3.82 0.75
N LYS A 299 11.20 -4.71 1.54
CA LYS A 299 11.98 -4.33 2.73
C LYS A 299 13.15 -3.40 2.38
N VAL A 300 13.93 -3.74 1.36
CA VAL A 300 15.07 -2.92 0.90
C VAL A 300 14.58 -1.55 0.42
N SER A 301 13.48 -1.48 -0.33
CA SER A 301 12.91 -0.21 -0.79
C SER A 301 12.44 0.68 0.37
N TYR A 302 11.95 0.10 1.47
CA TYR A 302 11.59 0.86 2.67
C TYR A 302 12.84 1.49 3.31
N PHE A 303 13.92 0.74 3.48
CA PHE A 303 15.18 1.29 4.01
C PHE A 303 15.77 2.34 3.07
N LEU A 304 15.74 2.09 1.75
CA LEU A 304 16.16 3.06 0.74
C LEU A 304 15.40 4.39 0.91
N TYR A 305 14.07 4.34 0.99
CA TYR A 305 13.25 5.53 1.23
C TYR A 305 13.65 6.27 2.52
N ARG A 306 13.82 5.52 3.62
CA ARG A 306 14.18 6.09 4.93
C ARG A 306 15.54 6.76 4.93
N GLU A 307 16.55 6.16 4.32
CA GLU A 307 17.91 6.70 4.26
C GLU A 307 18.05 7.82 3.23
N PHE A 308 17.37 7.71 2.09
CA PHE A 308 17.35 8.76 1.05
C PHE A 308 16.82 10.08 1.61
N ARG A 309 15.75 10.04 2.41
CA ARG A 309 15.16 11.24 3.04
C ARG A 309 16.03 11.95 4.05
N LYS A 310 17.13 11.35 4.50
CA LYS A 310 18.10 11.98 5.41
C LYS A 310 19.13 12.84 4.67
N ARG A 311 19.08 12.86 3.34
CA ARG A 311 20.10 13.45 2.46
C ARG A 311 19.46 14.53 1.60
N GLU A 312 20.29 15.46 1.14
CA GLU A 312 19.92 16.45 0.13
C GLU A 312 20.56 16.06 -1.20
N PHE A 313 19.74 15.94 -2.25
CA PHE A 313 20.20 15.62 -3.60
C PHE A 313 19.95 16.81 -4.52
N ASN A 314 21.02 17.35 -5.09
CA ASN A 314 20.97 18.48 -6.03
C ASN A 314 20.80 18.01 -7.49
N TYR A 315 19.87 17.10 -7.72
CA TYR A 315 19.58 16.55 -9.05
C TYR A 315 18.09 16.68 -9.36
N SER A 316 17.75 16.90 -10.62
CA SER A 316 16.38 16.67 -11.10
C SER A 316 16.04 15.18 -11.01
N LEU A 317 14.74 14.84 -11.07
CA LEU A 317 14.31 13.44 -11.09
C LEU A 317 14.94 12.69 -12.27
N ASP A 318 14.99 13.29 -13.46
CA ASP A 318 15.63 12.72 -14.64
C ASP A 318 17.12 12.43 -14.44
N GLU A 319 17.84 13.36 -13.80
CA GLU A 319 19.26 13.19 -13.49
C GLU A 319 19.49 12.07 -12.48
N LEU A 320 18.62 11.94 -11.46
CA LEU A 320 18.68 10.83 -10.50
C LEU A 320 18.44 9.48 -11.17
N ILE A 321 17.38 9.38 -11.99
CA ILE A 321 17.05 8.16 -12.73
C ILE A 321 18.19 7.77 -13.66
N GLN A 322 18.76 8.74 -14.39
CA GLN A 322 19.88 8.46 -15.29
C GLN A 322 21.11 7.98 -14.53
N LYS A 323 21.45 8.61 -13.40
CA LYS A 323 22.55 8.17 -12.53
C LYS A 323 22.34 6.76 -11.99
N ALA A 324 21.13 6.44 -11.54
CA ALA A 324 20.79 5.10 -11.06
C ALA A 324 20.99 4.05 -12.15
N ARG A 325 20.61 4.36 -13.39
CA ARG A 325 20.85 3.48 -14.55
C ARG A 325 22.32 3.33 -14.90
N ASP A 326 23.10 4.42 -14.86
CA ASP A 326 24.52 4.41 -15.23
C ASP A 326 25.36 3.50 -14.30
N ILE A 327 24.94 3.34 -13.05
CA ILE A 327 25.60 2.48 -12.06
C ILE A 327 24.88 1.15 -11.83
N ASP A 328 23.85 0.84 -12.61
CA ASP A 328 23.00 -0.35 -12.44
C ASP A 328 22.53 -0.54 -10.98
N PHE A 329 21.97 0.54 -10.40
CA PHE A 329 21.77 0.69 -8.95
C PHE A 329 21.05 -0.49 -8.30
N GLU A 330 19.94 -0.95 -8.88
CA GLU A 330 19.17 -2.08 -8.35
C GLU A 330 19.98 -3.38 -8.35
N ASN A 331 20.58 -3.75 -9.48
CA ASN A 331 21.33 -5.01 -9.54
C ASN A 331 22.53 -4.97 -8.59
N GLU A 332 23.25 -3.86 -8.54
CA GLU A 332 24.42 -3.73 -7.67
C GLU A 332 24.05 -3.74 -6.18
N ILE A 333 22.97 -3.07 -5.76
CA ILE A 333 22.54 -3.12 -4.36
C ILE A 333 22.12 -4.53 -3.97
N PHE A 334 21.37 -5.24 -4.82
CA PHE A 334 20.94 -6.61 -4.54
C PHE A 334 22.05 -7.66 -4.69
N ASN A 335 23.10 -7.39 -5.46
CA ASN A 335 24.30 -8.23 -5.55
C ASN A 335 25.16 -8.14 -4.28
N ASP A 336 25.23 -6.96 -3.66
CA ASP A 336 25.95 -6.74 -2.39
C ASP A 336 25.17 -7.24 -1.17
N LEU A 337 23.85 -7.38 -1.29
CA LEU A 337 22.98 -7.94 -0.26
C LEU A 337 22.95 -9.48 -0.34
N ASP A 338 22.97 -10.16 0.80
CA ASP A 338 22.85 -11.62 0.84
C ASP A 338 21.42 -12.07 0.47
N TYR A 339 21.27 -12.57 -0.75
CA TYR A 339 19.99 -12.98 -1.33
C TYR A 339 19.29 -14.12 -0.56
N PRO A 340 17.96 -14.02 -0.43
CA PRO A 340 17.30 -13.56 0.79
C PRO A 340 17.76 -14.38 2.01
N ASN A 341 18.59 -13.77 2.86
CA ASN A 341 18.92 -14.33 4.15
C ASN A 341 18.09 -13.64 5.24
N ASP A 342 17.10 -14.34 5.80
CA ASP A 342 16.29 -13.85 6.94
C ASP A 342 17.13 -13.52 8.20
N ASN A 343 18.42 -13.89 8.21
CA ASN A 343 19.37 -13.56 9.27
C ASN A 343 20.23 -12.31 8.99
N GLN A 344 20.07 -11.65 7.83
CA GLN A 344 20.81 -10.42 7.55
C GLN A 344 20.43 -9.35 8.57
N GLU A 345 21.43 -8.73 9.20
CA GLU A 345 21.14 -7.71 10.19
C GLU A 345 20.58 -6.45 9.51
N ILE A 346 19.62 -5.79 10.15
CA ILE A 346 19.04 -4.53 9.65
C ILE A 346 20.15 -3.47 9.45
N SER A 347 21.14 -3.44 10.34
CA SER A 347 22.35 -2.61 10.25
C SER A 347 23.09 -2.82 8.93
N GLU A 348 23.33 -4.08 8.55
CA GLU A 348 24.05 -4.42 7.31
C GLU A 348 23.28 -3.96 6.07
N THR A 349 21.95 -4.12 6.07
CA THR A 349 21.10 -3.65 4.97
C THR A 349 21.19 -2.13 4.83
N ILE A 350 21.12 -1.40 5.95
CA ILE A 350 21.24 0.06 6.00
C ILE A 350 22.62 0.53 5.53
N ASP A 351 23.69 -0.16 5.93
CA ASP A 351 25.06 0.18 5.53
C ASP A 351 25.26 0.03 4.03
N ILE A 352 24.72 -1.04 3.43
CA ILE A 352 24.76 -1.26 1.98
C ILE A 352 23.93 -0.21 1.25
N VAL A 353 22.69 0.06 1.68
CA VAL A 353 21.87 1.15 1.12
C VAL A 353 22.63 2.48 1.15
N ASN A 354 23.26 2.83 2.28
CA ASN A 354 24.01 4.06 2.43
C ASN A 354 25.24 4.11 1.51
N LYS A 355 26.01 3.01 1.40
CA LYS A 355 27.14 2.89 0.47
C LYS A 355 26.74 3.23 -0.97
N PHE A 356 25.55 2.81 -1.41
CA PHE A 356 25.08 3.10 -2.76
C PHE A 356 24.50 4.51 -2.91
N LEU A 357 23.77 5.02 -1.92
CA LEU A 357 23.31 6.40 -1.91
C LEU A 357 24.46 7.42 -1.90
N ASP A 358 25.60 7.08 -1.30
CA ASP A 358 26.82 7.91 -1.29
C ASP A 358 27.41 8.12 -2.69
N LYS A 359 27.03 7.31 -3.69
CA LYS A 359 27.44 7.50 -5.09
C LYS A 359 26.70 8.64 -5.78
N PHE A 360 25.62 9.14 -5.19
CA PHE A 360 24.82 10.24 -5.73
C PHE A 360 25.27 11.58 -5.16
N VAL A 361 25.66 11.64 -3.88
CA VAL A 361 26.16 12.86 -3.22
C VAL A 361 27.54 13.22 -3.77
#